data_AF-A0A496UA15-F1
#
_entry.id   AF-A0A496UA15-F1
#
_cell.length_a   1.000
_cell.length_b   1.000
_cell.length_c   1.000
_cell.angle_alpha   90.00
_cell.angle_beta   90.00
_cell.angle_gamma   90.00
#
_symmetry.space_group_name_H-M   'P 1'
#
loop_
_entity.id
_entity.type
_entity.pdbx_description
1 polymer ?
#
loop_
_entity_poly.entity_id
_entity_poly.type
_entity_poly.pdbx_seq_one_letter_code
_entity_poly.pdbx_strand_id
1 'polypeptide(L)'
;MAGYQVIFYPEYELESENTDHDPVRKKLRKIGRKHRKKHDRLVEVIKSIQNEETGLARYEEYLKQEIVKPLPHSCSNSKNISLFEFRVPKVSISGVIRVYFCLSKKIKNKLVILDVEYKTITASKTATACERREEYWRIYDKPR
;
A
#
# COMPACT_ATOMS: atom_id res chain seq x y z
N MET A 1 10.34 11.17 15.72
CA MET A 1 9.24 10.17 15.62
C MET A 1 9.47 9.41 14.33
N ALA A 2 9.84 8.12 14.38
CA ALA A 2 10.21 7.38 13.18
C ALA A 2 9.09 7.34 12.13
N GLY A 3 9.46 7.49 10.85
CA GLY A 3 8.58 7.30 9.70
C GLY A 3 8.07 5.87 9.56
N TYR A 4 7.31 5.60 8.50
CA TYR A 4 6.76 4.27 8.26
C TYR A 4 7.76 3.36 7.55
N GLN A 5 8.06 2.20 8.12
CA GLN A 5 8.68 1.11 7.38
C GLN A 5 7.66 0.54 6.38
N VAL A 6 7.96 0.62 5.08
CA VAL A 6 7.11 0.10 4.02
C VAL A 6 7.60 -1.26 3.55
N ILE A 7 6.74 -2.27 3.61
CA ILE A 7 7.01 -3.64 3.16
C ILE A 7 5.97 -4.09 2.12
N PHE A 8 6.31 -5.11 1.33
CA PHE A 8 5.40 -5.71 0.36
C PHE A 8 4.91 -7.06 0.86
N TYR A 9 3.65 -7.38 0.59
CA TYR A 9 3.07 -8.68 0.88
C TYR A 9 3.35 -9.68 -0.26
N PRO A 10 3.65 -10.96 0.05
CA PRO A 10 3.91 -11.48 1.39
C PRO A 10 5.27 -10.98 1.91
N GLU A 11 5.36 -10.78 3.24
CA GLU A 11 6.61 -10.34 3.87
C GLU A 11 7.63 -11.48 3.81
N TYR A 12 8.45 -11.50 2.78
CA TYR A 12 9.68 -12.27 2.80
C TYR A 12 10.69 -11.45 3.62
N GLU A 13 10.89 -11.85 4.88
CA GLU A 13 12.02 -11.36 5.66
C GLU A 13 13.29 -11.58 4.83
N LEU A 14 13.95 -10.47 4.48
CA LEU A 14 15.32 -10.29 3.99
C LEU A 14 15.99 -11.53 3.34
N GLU A 15 16.40 -11.37 2.06
CA GLU A 15 17.40 -12.17 1.29
C GLU A 15 16.94 -12.99 0.07
N SER A 16 15.70 -12.91 -0.42
CA SER A 16 15.42 -13.50 -1.74
C SER A 16 15.69 -12.51 -2.88
N GLU A 17 16.83 -12.67 -3.57
CA GLU A 17 17.13 -12.05 -4.87
C GLU A 17 16.06 -12.38 -5.93
N ASN A 18 15.19 -13.36 -5.66
CA ASN A 18 14.06 -13.76 -6.48
C ASN A 18 12.82 -12.86 -6.28
N THR A 19 12.96 -11.62 -6.73
CA THR A 19 11.85 -10.67 -6.90
C THR A 19 10.73 -11.15 -7.86
N ASP A 20 10.90 -12.29 -8.53
CA ASP A 20 9.88 -12.90 -9.40
C ASP A 20 8.77 -13.65 -8.65
N HIS A 21 8.98 -13.96 -7.35
CA HIS A 21 7.96 -14.58 -6.49
C HIS A 21 7.08 -13.58 -5.73
N ASP A 22 7.41 -12.29 -5.71
CA ASP A 22 6.58 -11.26 -5.07
C ASP A 22 5.52 -10.76 -6.07
N PRO A 23 4.24 -11.13 -5.89
CA PRO A 23 3.19 -10.79 -6.83
C PRO A 23 2.91 -9.29 -6.87
N VAL A 24 3.14 -8.56 -5.77
CA VAL A 24 2.90 -7.12 -5.67
C VAL A 24 4.01 -6.35 -6.37
N ARG A 25 5.27 -6.67 -6.09
CA ARG A 25 6.42 -6.05 -6.77
C ARG A 25 6.40 -6.33 -8.26
N LYS A 26 6.04 -7.55 -8.67
CA LYS A 26 5.89 -7.92 -10.09
C LYS A 26 4.82 -7.08 -10.78
N LYS A 27 3.65 -6.90 -10.16
CA LYS A 27 2.60 -6.01 -10.67
C LYS A 27 3.10 -4.55 -10.73
N LEU A 28 3.76 -4.07 -9.68
CA LEU A 28 4.27 -2.69 -9.62
C LEU A 28 5.31 -2.42 -10.71
N ARG A 29 6.25 -3.35 -10.94
CA ARG A 29 7.22 -3.28 -12.04
C ARG A 29 6.55 -3.22 -13.40
N LYS A 30 5.53 -4.06 -13.64
CA LYS A 30 4.77 -4.06 -14.89
C LYS A 30 4.05 -2.72 -15.11
N ILE A 31 3.48 -2.14 -14.06
CA ILE A 31 2.88 -0.79 -14.09
C ILE A 31 3.96 0.27 -14.37
N GLY A 32 5.11 0.21 -13.67
CA GLY A 32 6.22 1.14 -13.82
C GLY A 32 6.81 1.19 -15.22
N ARG A 33 6.93 0.04 -15.89
CA ARG A 33 7.37 -0.03 -17.29
C ARG A 33 6.42 0.71 -18.25
N LYS A 34 5.11 0.70 -17.99
CA LYS A 34 4.10 1.35 -18.84
C LYS A 34 3.81 2.80 -18.44
N HIS A 35 3.98 3.14 -17.16
CA HIS A 35 3.54 4.41 -16.58
C HIS A 35 4.63 5.05 -15.72
N ARG A 36 5.85 5.13 -16.26
CA ARG A 36 7.08 5.55 -15.57
C ARG A 36 6.91 6.81 -14.71
N LYS A 37 6.43 7.93 -15.29
CA LYS A 37 6.25 9.19 -14.55
C LYS A 37 5.35 9.06 -13.31
N LYS A 38 4.26 8.28 -13.40
CA LYS A 38 3.34 8.06 -12.27
C LYS A 38 3.96 7.13 -11.23
N HIS A 39 4.70 6.13 -11.69
CA HIS A 39 5.44 5.23 -10.83
C HIS A 39 6.54 5.97 -10.06
N ASP A 40 7.31 6.84 -10.72
CA ASP A 40 8.35 7.64 -10.07
C ASP A 40 7.73 8.55 -8.99
N ARG A 41 6.58 9.17 -9.28
CA ARG A 41 5.83 9.95 -8.30
C ARG A 41 5.33 9.10 -7.12
N LEU A 42 4.92 7.86 -7.36
CA LEU A 42 4.54 6.93 -6.30
C LEU A 42 5.75 6.58 -5.42
N VAL A 43 6.91 6.34 -6.02
CA VAL A 43 8.15 6.09 -5.28
C VAL A 43 8.53 7.29 -4.42
N GLU A 44 8.36 8.52 -4.90
CA GLU A 44 8.56 9.74 -4.10
C GLU A 44 7.61 9.80 -2.89
N VAL A 45 6.32 9.50 -3.10
CA VAL A 45 5.31 9.44 -2.02
C VAL A 45 5.68 8.37 -0.99
N ILE A 46 6.14 7.20 -1.43
CA ILE A 46 6.57 6.11 -0.53
C ILE A 46 7.84 6.51 0.24
N LYS A 47 8.81 7.15 -0.41
CA LYS A 47 10.04 7.62 0.26
C LYS A 47 9.76 8.71 1.29
N SER A 48 8.81 9.60 1.02
CA SER A 48 8.48 10.68 1.95
C SER A 48 7.83 10.16 3.23
N ILE A 49 6.97 9.13 3.15
CA ILE A 49 6.40 8.49 4.35
C ILE A 49 7.41 7.60 5.09
N GLN A 50 8.43 7.08 4.38
CA GLN A 50 9.53 6.31 4.98
C GLN A 50 10.54 7.18 5.72
N ASN A 51 10.57 8.48 5.45
CA ASN A 51 11.52 9.40 6.08
C ASN A 51 11.36 9.42 7.61
N GLU A 52 12.47 9.23 8.33
CA GLU A 52 12.45 9.03 9.78
C GLU A 52 12.02 10.26 10.58
N GLU A 53 12.21 11.46 10.04
CA GLU A 53 11.91 12.70 10.75
C GLU A 53 10.50 13.21 10.44
N THR A 54 10.08 13.06 9.18
CA THR A 54 8.87 13.71 8.64
C THR A 54 7.78 12.73 8.19
N GLY A 55 8.05 11.43 8.22
CA GLY A 55 7.19 10.42 7.58
C GLY A 55 5.75 10.39 8.10
N LEU A 56 5.56 10.55 9.42
CA LEU A 56 4.23 10.61 10.02
C LEU A 56 3.46 11.87 9.58
N ALA A 57 4.10 13.04 9.63
CA ALA A 57 3.49 14.30 9.19
C ALA A 57 3.13 14.25 7.70
N ARG A 58 3.99 13.65 6.87
CA ARG A 58 3.71 13.43 5.43
C ARG A 58 2.53 12.49 5.20
N TYR A 59 2.44 11.41 5.96
CA TYR A 59 1.30 10.49 5.89
C TYR A 59 -0.02 11.19 6.25
N GLU A 60 -0.04 11.97 7.33
CA GLU A 60 -1.20 12.77 7.72
C GLU A 60 -1.56 13.86 6.69
N GLU A 61 -0.56 14.51 6.10
CA GLU A 61 -0.75 15.45 5.00
C GLU A 61 -1.42 14.76 3.80
N TYR A 62 -0.97 13.55 3.44
CA TYR A 62 -1.56 12.77 2.35
C TYR A 62 -2.97 12.28 2.64
N LEU A 63 -3.32 12.01 3.90
CA LEU A 63 -4.70 11.76 4.31
C LEU A 63 -5.58 13.01 4.06
N LYS A 64 -5.12 14.19 4.49
CA LYS A 64 -5.84 15.46 4.29
C LYS A 64 -6.00 15.81 2.81
N GLN A 65 -4.98 15.55 2.00
CA GLN A 65 -4.99 15.80 0.55
C GLN A 65 -5.77 14.73 -0.24
N GLU A 66 -6.24 13.66 0.42
CA GLU A 66 -6.89 12.51 -0.18
C GLU A 66 -6.01 11.73 -1.19
N ILE A 67 -4.68 11.84 -1.05
CA ILE A 67 -3.73 10.96 -1.73
C ILE A 67 -3.77 9.58 -1.06
N VAL A 68 -3.91 9.54 0.27
CA VAL A 68 -4.28 8.36 1.03
C VAL A 68 -5.77 8.40 1.31
N LYS A 69 -6.48 7.30 1.04
CA LYS A 69 -7.89 7.14 1.39
C LYS A 69 -8.10 5.92 2.27
N PRO A 70 -8.73 6.05 3.45
CA PRO A 70 -9.27 4.89 4.14
C PRO A 70 -10.38 4.27 3.28
N LEU A 71 -10.44 2.94 3.27
CA LEU A 71 -11.43 2.17 2.54
C LEU A 71 -12.36 1.43 3.53
N PRO A 72 -13.30 2.14 4.19
CA PRO A 72 -14.25 1.53 5.11
C PRO A 72 -15.13 0.53 4.36
N HIS A 73 -15.45 -0.60 4.98
CA HIS A 73 -16.30 -1.68 4.44
C HIS A 73 -15.78 -2.42 3.20
N SER A 74 -14.54 -2.18 2.76
CA SER A 74 -14.01 -2.86 1.57
C SER A 74 -13.72 -4.35 1.77
N CYS A 75 -13.63 -4.80 3.02
CA CYS A 75 -13.43 -6.19 3.38
C CYS A 75 -14.56 -6.58 4.35
N SER A 76 -15.35 -7.58 3.95
CA SER A 76 -16.68 -7.93 4.48
C SER A 76 -16.77 -8.22 5.98
N ASN A 77 -15.65 -8.48 6.66
CA ASN A 77 -15.64 -8.99 8.04
C ASN A 77 -14.89 -8.11 9.06
N SER A 78 -14.59 -6.84 8.77
CA SER A 78 -13.89 -5.97 9.73
C SER A 78 -14.66 -4.71 10.08
N LYS A 79 -15.09 -4.62 11.36
CA LYS A 79 -15.65 -3.40 11.97
C LYS A 79 -14.62 -2.26 12.09
N ASN A 80 -13.33 -2.53 11.86
CA ASN A 80 -12.26 -1.53 11.91
C ASN A 80 -11.71 -1.20 10.52
N ILE A 81 -11.59 0.09 10.21
CA ILE A 81 -10.92 0.59 9.00
C ILE A 81 -9.48 0.10 9.01
N SER A 82 -9.17 -0.79 8.08
CA SER A 82 -7.88 -1.49 8.07
C SER A 82 -7.26 -1.60 6.70
N LEU A 83 -7.95 -1.11 5.67
CA LEU A 83 -7.44 -1.03 4.32
C LEU A 83 -7.40 0.44 3.92
N PHE A 84 -6.28 0.83 3.33
CA PHE A 84 -6.02 2.16 2.82
C PHE A 84 -5.58 2.06 1.36
N GLU A 85 -5.77 3.14 0.61
CA GLU A 85 -5.38 3.26 -0.79
C GLU A 85 -4.52 4.51 -0.98
N PHE A 86 -3.30 4.37 -1.53
CA PHE A 86 -2.61 5.51 -2.16
C PHE A 86 -3.10 5.67 -3.59
N ARG A 87 -3.36 6.91 -4.02
CA ARG A 87 -3.75 7.26 -5.38
C ARG A 87 -2.73 8.20 -6.00
N VAL A 88 -2.02 7.72 -7.02
CA VAL A 88 -1.00 8.51 -7.72
C VAL A 88 -1.25 8.55 -9.23
N PRO A 89 -1.66 9.71 -9.78
CA PRO A 89 -2.09 10.93 -9.08
C PRO A 89 -3.44 10.76 -8.38
N LYS A 90 -3.86 11.73 -7.55
CA LYS A 90 -5.17 11.72 -6.86
C LYS A 90 -6.33 11.42 -7.82
N VAL A 91 -6.40 12.15 -8.95
CA VAL A 91 -7.37 11.95 -10.03
C VAL A 91 -6.66 12.13 -11.37
N SER A 92 -6.98 11.30 -12.37
CA SER A 92 -6.52 11.51 -13.75
C SER A 92 -7.39 10.76 -14.75
N ILE A 93 -7.71 11.42 -15.87
CA ILE A 93 -8.38 10.82 -17.03
C ILE A 93 -7.53 9.69 -17.62
N SER A 94 -6.21 9.88 -17.65
CA SER A 94 -5.27 8.90 -18.19
C SER A 94 -5.13 7.65 -17.31
N GLY A 95 -5.64 7.69 -16.08
CA GLY A 95 -5.56 6.61 -15.09
C GLY A 95 -4.66 6.93 -13.89
N VAL A 96 -4.88 6.18 -12.82
CA VAL A 96 -4.28 6.34 -11.49
C VAL A 96 -3.64 5.02 -11.09
N ILE A 97 -2.42 5.08 -10.55
CA ILE A 97 -1.83 3.96 -9.83
C ILE A 97 -2.44 3.95 -8.43
N ARG A 98 -3.02 2.81 -8.06
CA ARG A 98 -3.61 2.56 -6.74
C ARG A 98 -2.77 1.55 -6.01
N VAL A 99 -2.39 1.87 -4.77
CA VAL A 99 -1.63 0.98 -3.91
C VAL A 99 -2.47 0.71 -2.68
N TYR A 100 -2.85 -0.55 -2.48
CA TYR A 100 -3.63 -1.00 -1.35
C TYR A 100 -2.70 -1.43 -0.23
N PHE A 101 -2.94 -0.93 0.98
CA PHE A 101 -2.09 -1.24 2.12
C PHE A 101 -2.86 -1.29 3.43
N CYS A 102 -2.25 -1.90 4.45
CA CYS A 102 -2.70 -1.81 5.83
C CYS A 102 -1.56 -1.36 6.73
N LEU A 103 -1.89 -0.77 7.88
CA LEU A 103 -0.92 -0.56 8.95
C LEU A 103 -0.84 -1.84 9.80
N SER A 104 0.38 -2.24 10.16
CA SER A 104 0.57 -3.39 11.06
C SER A 104 0.06 -3.05 12.45
N LYS A 105 -0.71 -3.96 13.06
CA LYS A 105 -1.16 -3.81 14.46
C LYS A 105 -0.05 -4.14 15.46
N LYS A 106 0.86 -5.04 15.09
CA LYS A 106 1.89 -5.59 15.97
C LYS A 106 3.17 -4.77 15.97
N ILE A 107 3.55 -4.27 14.80
CA ILE A 107 4.78 -3.49 14.62
C ILE A 107 4.38 -2.04 14.37
N LYS A 108 4.71 -1.17 15.33
CA LYS A 108 4.47 0.28 15.20
C LYS A 108 5.15 0.81 13.94
N ASN A 109 4.49 1.77 13.29
CA ASN A 109 4.99 2.44 12.10
C ASN A 109 5.37 1.48 10.96
N LYS A 110 4.68 0.35 10.81
CA LYS A 110 4.85 -0.54 9.65
C LYS A 110 3.65 -0.46 8.73
N LEU A 111 3.91 -0.22 7.46
CA LEU A 111 2.94 -0.15 6.37
C LEU A 111 3.17 -1.33 5.43
N VAL A 112 2.14 -2.14 5.23
CA VAL A 112 2.19 -3.36 4.43
C VAL A 112 1.42 -3.15 3.14
N ILE A 113 2.12 -3.12 2.01
CA ILE A 113 1.51 -3.04 0.69
C ILE A 113 0.98 -4.42 0.31
N LEU A 114 -0.33 -4.51 0.14
CA LEU A 114 -1.07 -5.74 -0.08
C LEU A 114 -1.32 -6.00 -1.57
N ASP A 115 -1.62 -4.96 -2.35
CA ASP A 115 -1.78 -5.09 -3.80
C ASP A 115 -1.60 -3.75 -4.51
N VAL A 116 -1.40 -3.80 -5.83
CA VAL A 116 -1.33 -2.60 -6.68
C VAL A 116 -2.11 -2.78 -7.96
N GLU A 117 -2.70 -1.70 -8.46
CA GLU A 117 -3.37 -1.68 -9.76
C GLU A 117 -3.23 -0.35 -10.49
N TYR A 118 -3.49 -0.36 -11.80
CA TYR A 118 -3.63 0.84 -12.62
C TYR A 118 -5.03 0.90 -13.19
N LYS A 119 -5.74 2.01 -12.99
CA LYS A 119 -7.13 2.16 -13.47
C LYS A 119 -7.49 3.58 -13.89
N THR A 120 -8.34 3.66 -14.91
CA THR A 120 -9.02 4.89 -15.35
C THR A 120 -10.37 5.08 -14.68
N ILE A 121 -11.04 4.00 -14.27
CA ILE A 121 -12.35 4.04 -13.60
C ILE A 121 -12.21 4.38 -12.10
N THR A 122 -13.28 4.92 -11.51
CA THR A 122 -13.33 5.34 -10.09
C THR A 122 -13.37 4.17 -9.11
N ALA A 123 -13.98 3.04 -9.48
CA ALA A 123 -14.16 1.90 -8.57
C ALA A 123 -12.85 1.12 -8.28
N SER A 124 -12.53 0.98 -6.99
CA SER A 124 -11.41 0.18 -6.47
C SER A 124 -11.71 -1.31 -6.62
N LYS A 125 -10.70 -2.14 -6.95
CA LYS A 125 -10.82 -3.61 -6.86
C LYS A 125 -10.05 -4.06 -5.63
N THR A 126 -10.76 -4.20 -4.51
CA THR A 126 -10.16 -4.46 -3.20
C THR A 126 -10.11 -5.93 -2.83
N ALA A 127 -10.77 -6.83 -3.58
CA ALA A 127 -10.91 -8.25 -3.22
C ALA A 127 -9.56 -8.92 -2.89
N THR A 128 -8.60 -8.87 -3.82
CA THR A 128 -7.25 -9.44 -3.59
C THR A 128 -6.51 -8.78 -2.43
N ALA A 129 -6.66 -7.46 -2.25
CA ALA A 129 -6.04 -6.77 -1.13
C ALA A 129 -6.67 -7.20 0.22
N CYS A 130 -7.97 -7.44 0.25
CA CYS A 130 -8.68 -7.94 1.43
C CYS A 130 -8.28 -9.37 1.78
N GLU A 131 -8.24 -10.28 0.80
CA GLU A 131 -7.77 -11.66 0.99
C GLU A 131 -6.37 -11.69 1.59
N ARG A 132 -5.43 -10.94 1.00
CA ARG A 132 -4.05 -10.86 1.48
C ARG A 132 -3.93 -10.22 2.86
N ARG A 133 -4.79 -9.26 3.18
CA ARG A 133 -4.84 -8.65 4.51
C ARG A 133 -5.29 -9.66 5.57
N GLU A 134 -6.33 -10.42 5.28
CA GLU A 134 -6.84 -11.46 6.19
C GLU A 134 -5.79 -12.55 6.40
N GLU A 135 -5.09 -12.93 5.33
CA GLU A 135 -3.97 -13.85 5.43
C GLU A 135 -2.81 -13.29 6.28
N TYR A 136 -2.40 -12.04 6.02
CA TYR A 136 -1.38 -11.36 6.81
C TYR A 136 -1.76 -11.33 8.30
N TRP A 137 -3.00 -10.97 8.64
CA TRP A 137 -3.43 -11.00 10.04
C TRP A 137 -3.49 -12.41 10.62
N ARG A 138 -3.95 -13.40 9.87
CA ARG A 138 -3.98 -14.80 10.35
C ARG A 138 -2.57 -15.31 10.71
N ILE A 139 -1.54 -14.85 9.99
CA ILE A 139 -0.15 -15.27 10.22
C ILE A 139 0.48 -14.45 11.36
N TYR A 140 0.32 -13.13 11.35
CA TYR A 140 1.08 -12.23 12.22
C TYR A 140 0.32 -11.70 13.45
N ASP A 141 -1.01 -11.83 13.49
CA ASP A 141 -1.92 -11.39 14.57
C ASP A 141 -2.30 -12.52 15.54
N LYS A 142 -1.71 -13.73 15.40
CA LYS A 142 -1.85 -14.77 16.43
C LYS A 142 -1.09 -14.35 17.70
N PRO A 143 -1.71 -14.43 18.91
CA PRO A 143 -0.97 -14.30 20.15
C PRO A 143 0.12 -15.38 20.18
N ARG A 144 1.35 -14.97 20.52
CA ARG A 144 2.40 -15.92 20.91
C ARG A 144 2.13 -16.35 22.34
#